data_AF-A0A6G5RHH2-F1
#
_entry.id   AF-A0A6G5RHH2-F1
#
_cell.length_a   1.000
_cell.length_b   1.000
_cell.length_c   1.000
_cell.angle_alpha   90.00
_cell.angle_beta   90.00
_cell.angle_gamma   90.00
#
_symmetry.space_group_name_H-M   'P 1'
#
loop_
_entity.id
_entity.type
_entity.pdbx_description
1 polymer ?
#
loop_
_entity_poly.entity_id
_entity_poly.type
_entity_poly.pdbx_seq_one_letter_code
_entity_poly.pdbx_strand_id
1 'polypeptide(L)'
;MGSVAAELLSDADTQAPALVGPVEMTGDRIAEFADAIGDPHPAYRSAEAARALGYPDVIAPPTFAVRLAAQAEAAVVARHPLGYDYTSAVHLSQEYRHIRPIRKGDVLTARARLVKARQAMGGGLISVEVTIEAEDGTAVTVSTAQMLSTHPVPGPAAVGTEERAYGALAEFIGGDSFVCLGARAALKRNTISLRHCGELGSANAVRNTLAGLHDFLESLEPGERSYASFVATFDSLPDTSERAFEDTMWRHLQDMHDRDSRHHPWSTQYAPDPSSPRFAFSVGGHPFFIVGLHPGASRPSRRFTMPALVFNSHLQFNAMGRTFFKMRKRIRDRDHDLNGSVNPSLVTYRSEARHYSGRMTDSDWGCPFVARPGESGSTE
;
A
#
# COMPACT_ATOMS: atom_id res chain seq x y z
N MET A 1 -9.55 22.31 13.36
CA MET A 1 -8.86 21.05 13.70
C MET A 1 -9.62 20.15 14.68
N GLY A 2 -10.53 20.67 15.53
CA GLY A 2 -11.45 19.82 16.31
C GLY A 2 -12.51 19.06 15.48
N SER A 3 -12.64 19.39 14.18
CA SER A 3 -13.61 18.82 13.24
C SER A 3 -13.39 17.34 12.98
N VAL A 4 -12.16 16.91 12.65
CA VAL A 4 -11.88 15.53 12.18
C VAL A 4 -12.00 14.49 13.30
N ALA A 5 -11.55 14.83 14.51
CA ALA A 5 -11.71 13.94 15.67
C ALA A 5 -13.17 13.82 16.11
N ALA A 6 -13.96 14.89 16.01
CA ALA A 6 -15.39 14.87 16.30
C ALA A 6 -16.16 14.08 15.22
N GLU A 7 -15.78 14.23 13.95
CA GLU A 7 -16.36 13.53 12.80
C GLU A 7 -16.06 12.03 12.83
N LEU A 8 -14.85 11.61 13.21
CA LEU A 8 -14.50 10.20 13.42
C LEU A 8 -15.25 9.56 14.60
N LEU A 9 -15.53 10.32 15.66
CA LEU A 9 -16.32 9.85 16.79
C LEU A 9 -17.82 9.78 16.45
N SER A 10 -18.34 10.72 15.62
CA SER A 10 -19.72 10.64 15.11
C SER A 10 -19.91 9.55 14.05
N ASP A 11 -18.90 9.29 13.21
CA ASP A 11 -18.92 8.19 12.23
C ASP A 11 -18.76 6.82 12.91
N ALA A 12 -18.01 6.74 14.01
CA ALA A 12 -17.93 5.53 14.83
C ALA A 12 -19.27 5.18 15.50
N ASP A 13 -20.11 6.18 15.82
CA ASP A 13 -21.48 5.97 16.32
C ASP A 13 -22.47 5.52 15.23
N THR A 14 -22.18 5.75 13.93
CA THR A 14 -23.04 5.34 12.81
C THR A 14 -22.62 4.03 12.14
N GLN A 15 -21.38 3.56 12.35
CA GLN A 15 -20.92 2.25 11.90
C GLN A 15 -21.28 1.14 12.89
N ALA A 16 -21.62 -0.04 12.37
CA ALA A 16 -21.87 -1.21 13.20
C ALA A 16 -20.61 -1.53 14.07
N PRO A 17 -20.78 -1.76 15.39
CA PRO A 17 -19.67 -2.05 16.29
C PRO A 17 -18.96 -3.33 15.84
N ALA A 18 -17.65 -3.40 16.09
CA ALA A 18 -16.91 -4.64 15.86
C ALA A 18 -17.37 -5.70 16.87
N LEU A 19 -17.78 -6.86 16.34
CA LEU A 19 -18.36 -7.95 17.11
C LEU A 19 -17.47 -9.20 17.07
N VAL A 20 -17.25 -9.80 18.22
CA VAL A 20 -16.58 -11.11 18.36
C VAL A 20 -17.46 -12.03 19.20
N GLY A 21 -17.74 -13.21 18.66
CA GLY A 21 -18.61 -14.21 19.29
C GLY A 21 -19.98 -14.35 18.60
N PRO A 22 -20.91 -15.10 19.21
CA PRO A 22 -20.85 -15.66 20.56
C PRO A 22 -19.78 -16.74 20.74
N VAL A 23 -19.12 -16.76 21.91
CA VAL A 23 -18.09 -17.75 22.27
C VAL A 23 -18.39 -18.37 23.63
N GLU A 24 -18.50 -19.69 23.70
CA GLU A 24 -18.63 -20.42 24.96
C GLU A 24 -17.29 -20.48 25.73
N MET A 25 -17.33 -20.17 27.02
CA MET A 25 -16.20 -20.20 27.94
C MET A 25 -16.07 -21.60 28.56
N THR A 26 -15.10 -22.38 28.10
CA THR A 26 -14.84 -23.71 28.64
C THR A 26 -13.83 -23.67 29.78
N GLY A 27 -13.87 -24.67 30.67
CA GLY A 27 -12.89 -24.82 31.74
C GLY A 27 -11.46 -24.94 31.22
N ASP A 28 -11.28 -25.71 30.14
CA ASP A 28 -9.96 -25.91 29.52
C ASP A 28 -9.36 -24.61 28.99
N ARG A 29 -10.17 -23.74 28.35
CA ARG A 29 -9.72 -22.42 27.90
C ARG A 29 -9.25 -21.54 29.06
N ILE A 30 -10.00 -21.57 30.16
CA ILE A 30 -9.68 -20.81 31.37
C ILE A 30 -8.37 -21.33 32.00
N ALA A 31 -8.24 -22.65 32.13
CA ALA A 31 -7.06 -23.30 32.67
C ALA A 31 -5.81 -23.04 31.81
N GLU A 32 -5.91 -23.19 30.49
CA GLU A 32 -4.83 -22.92 29.54
C GLU A 32 -4.30 -21.48 29.67
N PHE A 33 -5.20 -20.50 29.79
CA PHE A 33 -4.79 -19.11 29.99
C PHE A 33 -4.14 -18.89 31.36
N ALA A 34 -4.69 -19.48 32.42
CA ALA A 34 -4.11 -19.41 33.76
C ALA A 34 -2.70 -20.01 33.80
N ASP A 35 -2.47 -21.12 33.09
CA ASP A 35 -1.15 -21.73 32.93
C ASP A 35 -0.20 -20.80 32.15
N ALA A 36 -0.67 -20.20 31.06
CA ALA A 36 0.13 -19.29 30.23
C ALA A 36 0.63 -18.05 30.98
N ILE A 37 -0.18 -17.50 31.90
CA ILE A 37 0.23 -16.37 32.75
C ILE A 37 0.93 -16.81 34.04
N GLY A 38 1.01 -18.12 34.30
CA GLY A 38 1.63 -18.68 35.50
C GLY A 38 0.87 -18.42 36.80
N ASP A 39 -0.46 -18.22 36.75
CA ASP A 39 -1.28 -18.00 37.94
C ASP A 39 -1.82 -19.35 38.48
N PRO A 40 -1.33 -19.81 39.65
CA PRO A 40 -1.66 -21.12 40.19
C PRO A 40 -3.00 -21.14 40.94
N HIS A 41 -3.73 -20.02 41.03
CA HIS A 41 -4.91 -19.96 41.89
C HIS A 41 -5.95 -21.04 41.54
N PRO A 42 -6.42 -21.85 42.51
CA PRO A 42 -7.17 -23.08 42.23
C PRO A 42 -8.59 -22.83 41.68
N ALA A 43 -9.17 -21.65 41.91
CA ALA A 43 -10.50 -21.30 41.39
C ALA A 43 -10.58 -21.24 39.86
N TYR A 44 -9.44 -21.25 39.16
CA TYR A 44 -9.38 -21.29 37.69
C TYR A 44 -9.41 -22.72 37.12
N ARG A 45 -9.32 -23.74 37.97
CA ARG A 45 -9.23 -25.15 37.56
C ARG A 45 -10.21 -26.07 38.32
N SER A 46 -10.61 -25.69 39.53
CA SER A 46 -11.50 -26.47 40.39
C SER A 46 -12.81 -25.76 40.71
N ALA A 47 -13.93 -26.40 40.38
CA ALA A 47 -15.27 -25.94 40.74
C ALA A 47 -15.47 -25.89 42.25
N GLU A 48 -14.88 -26.83 43.00
CA GLU A 48 -14.94 -26.87 44.46
C GLU A 48 -14.23 -25.64 45.05
N ALA A 49 -13.02 -25.34 44.58
CA ALA A 49 -12.26 -24.17 45.02
C ALA A 49 -12.96 -22.86 44.68
N ALA A 50 -13.58 -22.76 43.50
CA ALA A 50 -14.37 -21.58 43.12
C ALA A 50 -15.61 -21.40 44.01
N ARG A 51 -16.32 -22.49 44.33
CA ARG A 51 -17.49 -22.48 45.24
C ARG A 51 -17.12 -22.12 46.67
N ALA A 52 -15.95 -22.56 47.16
CA ALA A 52 -15.44 -22.14 48.46
C ALA A 52 -15.24 -20.62 48.57
N LEU A 53 -15.10 -19.92 47.43
CA LEU A 53 -14.99 -18.46 47.35
C LEU A 53 -16.33 -17.77 47.02
N GLY A 54 -17.43 -18.52 46.97
CA GLY A 54 -18.77 -18.01 46.68
C GLY A 54 -19.11 -17.89 45.19
N TYR A 55 -18.30 -18.46 44.29
CA TYR A 55 -18.60 -18.50 42.86
C TYR A 55 -19.37 -19.77 42.48
N PRO A 56 -20.26 -19.75 41.47
CA PRO A 56 -21.06 -20.92 41.12
C PRO A 56 -20.24 -22.07 40.50
N ASP A 57 -19.19 -21.74 39.76
CA ASP A 57 -18.27 -22.67 39.09
C ASP A 57 -16.92 -21.95 38.83
N VAL A 58 -15.98 -22.63 38.16
CA VAL A 58 -14.69 -22.10 37.72
C VAL A 58 -14.82 -20.71 37.11
N ILE A 59 -13.99 -19.79 37.58
CA ILE A 59 -13.90 -18.42 37.09
C ILE A 59 -12.63 -18.21 36.29
N ALA A 60 -12.63 -17.24 35.37
CA ALA A 60 -11.44 -16.87 34.63
C ALA A 60 -10.54 -15.91 35.43
N PRO A 61 -9.21 -15.95 35.23
CA PRO A 61 -8.31 -14.88 35.68
C PRO A 61 -8.80 -13.50 35.22
N PRO A 62 -8.61 -12.42 35.99
CA PRO A 62 -9.12 -11.09 35.61
C PRO A 62 -8.69 -10.63 34.21
N THR A 63 -7.45 -10.91 33.82
CA THR A 63 -6.91 -10.53 32.51
C THR A 63 -7.35 -11.45 31.36
N PHE A 64 -8.09 -12.54 31.63
CA PHE A 64 -8.61 -13.43 30.59
C PHE A 64 -9.48 -12.70 29.56
N ALA A 65 -10.14 -11.62 29.99
CA ALA A 65 -10.93 -10.74 29.12
C ALA A 65 -10.15 -10.25 27.88
N VAL A 66 -8.82 -10.16 27.95
CA VAL A 66 -7.95 -9.80 26.82
C VAL A 66 -8.17 -10.68 25.59
N ARG A 67 -8.53 -11.97 25.78
CA ARG A 67 -8.72 -12.90 24.65
C ARG A 67 -9.87 -12.49 23.72
N LEU A 68 -10.92 -11.90 24.29
CA LEU A 68 -12.06 -11.38 23.55
C LEU A 68 -11.84 -9.91 23.17
N ALA A 69 -11.30 -9.11 24.10
CA ALA A 69 -11.07 -7.69 23.88
C ALA A 69 -10.09 -7.44 22.73
N ALA A 70 -8.94 -8.11 22.70
CA ALA A 70 -7.94 -7.94 21.64
C ALA A 70 -8.49 -8.30 20.25
N GLN A 71 -9.35 -9.32 20.14
CA GLN A 71 -9.98 -9.69 18.87
C GLN A 71 -10.97 -8.62 18.40
N ALA A 72 -11.75 -8.03 19.32
CA ALA A 72 -12.70 -6.97 18.98
C ALA A 72 -11.96 -5.65 18.66
N GLU A 73 -10.88 -5.35 19.40
CA GLU A 73 -9.96 -4.23 19.14
C GLU A 73 -9.30 -4.36 17.76
N ALA A 74 -8.89 -5.56 17.35
CA ALA A 74 -8.29 -5.84 16.04
C ALA A 74 -9.12 -5.27 14.87
N ALA A 75 -10.44 -5.38 14.97
CA ALA A 75 -11.36 -4.86 13.95
C ALA A 75 -11.50 -3.33 13.98
N VAL A 76 -11.22 -2.67 15.11
CA VAL A 76 -11.15 -1.20 15.20
C VAL A 76 -9.83 -0.70 14.62
N VAL A 77 -8.71 -1.32 14.97
CA VAL A 77 -7.37 -0.92 14.50
C VAL A 77 -7.19 -1.14 13.00
N ALA A 78 -7.81 -2.17 12.43
CA ALA A 78 -7.80 -2.45 10.99
C ALA A 78 -8.47 -1.34 10.14
N ARG A 79 -9.24 -0.43 10.76
CA ARG A 79 -9.86 0.71 10.08
C ARG A 79 -8.94 1.93 10.01
N HIS A 80 -7.70 1.84 10.51
CA HIS A 80 -6.71 2.92 10.52
C HIS A 80 -7.27 4.26 11.04
N PRO A 81 -7.83 4.31 12.27
CA PRO A 81 -8.37 5.55 12.81
C PRO A 81 -7.32 6.66 12.79
N LEU A 82 -7.71 7.90 12.47
CA LEU A 82 -6.78 9.02 12.27
C LEU A 82 -5.73 8.83 11.15
N GLY A 83 -5.81 7.77 10.34
CA GLY A 83 -4.86 7.47 9.27
C GLY A 83 -3.51 6.97 9.77
N TYR A 84 -3.49 6.16 10.84
CA TYR A 84 -2.26 5.50 11.32
C TYR A 84 -2.39 3.97 11.30
N ASP A 85 -1.26 3.29 11.15
CA ASP A 85 -1.16 1.84 11.22
C ASP A 85 -0.98 1.42 12.67
N TYR A 86 -2.00 0.76 13.22
CA TYR A 86 -1.97 0.32 14.60
C TYR A 86 -1.53 -1.14 14.76
N THR A 87 -1.15 -1.84 13.68
CA THR A 87 -0.68 -3.23 13.75
C THR A 87 0.65 -3.36 14.52
N SER A 88 1.47 -2.31 14.50
CA SER A 88 2.71 -2.18 15.27
C SER A 88 2.61 -1.11 16.38
N ALA A 89 1.40 -0.74 16.80
CA ALA A 89 1.21 0.30 17.80
C ALA A 89 1.83 -0.06 19.15
N VAL A 90 2.28 0.97 19.86
CA VAL A 90 2.61 0.86 21.27
C VAL A 90 1.32 0.86 22.08
N HIS A 91 1.06 -0.23 22.78
CA HIS A 91 -0.04 -0.33 23.75
C HIS A 91 0.37 0.41 25.03
N LEU A 92 -0.30 1.52 25.34
CA LEU A 92 0.08 2.42 26.42
C LEU A 92 -0.56 2.09 27.77
N SER A 93 -1.84 1.72 27.77
CA SER A 93 -2.55 1.36 28.99
C SER A 93 -3.70 0.41 28.70
N GLN A 94 -3.99 -0.43 29.69
CA GLN A 94 -5.07 -1.40 29.69
C GLN A 94 -5.80 -1.35 31.02
N GLU A 95 -7.12 -1.15 30.99
CA GLU A 95 -7.99 -1.14 32.16
C GLU A 95 -9.11 -2.17 31.98
N TYR A 96 -9.45 -2.89 33.06
CA TYR A 96 -10.58 -3.80 33.10
C TYR A 96 -11.50 -3.45 34.26
N ARG A 97 -12.79 -3.26 33.97
CA ARG A 97 -13.87 -3.14 34.94
C ARG A 97 -14.76 -4.36 34.86
N HIS A 98 -14.59 -5.28 35.81
CA HIS A 98 -15.42 -6.48 35.91
C HIS A 98 -16.71 -6.17 36.67
N ILE A 99 -17.87 -6.34 36.01
CA ILE A 99 -19.18 -6.31 36.67
C ILE A 99 -19.36 -7.60 37.48
N ARG A 100 -18.93 -8.72 36.90
CA ARG A 100 -18.74 -10.02 37.56
C ARG A 100 -17.58 -10.78 36.89
N PRO A 101 -17.01 -11.80 37.53
CA PRO A 101 -16.03 -12.68 36.86
C PRO A 101 -16.66 -13.37 35.64
N ILE A 102 -15.85 -13.57 34.61
CA ILE A 102 -16.14 -14.53 33.54
C ILE A 102 -16.11 -15.93 34.14
N ARG A 103 -17.08 -16.77 33.79
CA ARG A 103 -17.29 -18.10 34.35
C ARG A 103 -17.24 -19.14 33.26
N LYS A 104 -16.86 -20.37 33.63
CA LYS A 104 -17.12 -21.54 32.81
C LYS A 104 -18.62 -21.64 32.49
N GLY A 105 -18.96 -21.88 31.24
CA GLY A 105 -20.31 -21.95 30.71
C GLY A 105 -20.89 -20.60 30.26
N ASP A 106 -20.22 -19.48 30.50
CA ASP A 106 -20.65 -18.20 29.92
C ASP A 106 -20.57 -18.28 28.38
N VAL A 107 -21.61 -17.81 27.70
CA VAL A 107 -21.59 -17.55 26.25
C VAL A 107 -21.44 -16.04 26.07
N LEU A 108 -20.28 -15.61 25.57
CA LEU A 108 -19.88 -14.21 25.57
C LEU A 108 -19.79 -13.62 24.17
N THR A 109 -20.24 -12.37 24.03
CA THR A 109 -20.04 -11.53 22.85
C THR A 109 -19.27 -10.28 23.25
N ALA A 110 -18.22 -9.92 22.53
CA ALA A 110 -17.47 -8.69 22.74
C ALA A 110 -17.81 -7.64 21.67
N ARG A 111 -18.08 -6.42 22.12
CA ARG A 111 -18.41 -5.26 21.26
C ARG A 111 -17.38 -4.16 21.47
N ALA A 112 -16.61 -3.83 20.43
CA ALA A 112 -15.63 -2.75 20.50
C ALA A 112 -16.16 -1.44 19.91
N ARG A 113 -15.80 -0.32 20.54
CA ARG A 113 -16.07 1.05 20.08
C ARG A 113 -14.84 1.94 20.28
N LEU A 114 -14.61 2.83 19.32
CA LEU A 114 -13.60 3.89 19.45
C LEU A 114 -14.19 5.02 20.30
N VAL A 115 -13.70 5.23 21.51
CA VAL A 115 -14.24 6.23 22.45
C VAL A 115 -13.45 7.54 22.45
N LYS A 116 -12.21 7.52 21.96
CA LYS A 116 -11.37 8.70 21.86
C LYS A 116 -10.33 8.55 20.74
N ALA A 117 -10.11 9.61 19.97
CA ALA A 117 -9.08 9.66 18.95
C ALA A 117 -8.50 11.07 18.86
N ARG A 118 -7.17 11.22 18.95
CA ARG A 118 -6.48 12.50 18.78
C ARG A 118 -5.04 12.30 18.31
N GLN A 119 -4.49 13.29 17.63
CA GLN A 119 -3.04 13.35 17.42
C GLN A 119 -2.33 13.73 18.72
N ALA A 120 -1.27 13.00 19.06
CA ALA A 120 -0.47 13.23 20.26
C ALA A 120 0.91 12.58 20.09
N MET A 121 1.95 13.16 20.70
CA MET A 121 3.29 12.55 20.77
C MET A 121 3.87 12.15 19.40
N GLY A 122 3.59 12.96 18.36
CA GLY A 122 4.05 12.69 16.99
C GLY A 122 3.26 11.60 16.25
N GLY A 123 2.17 11.08 16.82
CA GLY A 123 1.38 10.01 16.24
C GLY A 123 -0.13 10.15 16.47
N GLY A 124 -0.87 9.10 16.12
CA GLY A 124 -2.29 8.96 16.40
C GLY A 124 -2.51 8.18 17.70
N LEU A 125 -3.06 8.84 18.73
CA LEU A 125 -3.46 8.22 19.99
C LEU A 125 -4.96 7.91 19.97
N ILE A 126 -5.30 6.64 20.16
CA ILE A 126 -6.68 6.16 20.26
C ILE A 126 -6.98 5.54 21.61
N SER A 127 -8.26 5.55 21.99
CA SER A 127 -8.80 4.79 23.10
C SER A 127 -9.97 3.97 22.61
N VAL A 128 -9.89 2.65 22.81
CA VAL A 128 -10.91 1.69 22.41
C VAL A 128 -11.53 1.11 23.67
N GLU A 129 -12.85 1.11 23.73
CA GLU A 129 -13.59 0.43 24.79
C GLU A 129 -14.26 -0.82 24.22
N VAL A 130 -14.14 -1.94 24.92
CA VAL A 130 -14.81 -3.19 24.59
C VAL A 130 -15.75 -3.58 25.71
N THR A 131 -17.03 -3.75 25.40
CA THR A 131 -18.01 -4.32 26.31
C THR A 131 -18.19 -5.81 26.00
N ILE A 132 -17.91 -6.66 26.98
CA ILE A 132 -18.11 -8.11 26.91
C ILE A 132 -19.43 -8.43 27.60
N GLU A 133 -20.38 -8.98 26.85
CA GLU A 133 -21.76 -9.24 27.27
C GLU A 133 -22.03 -10.74 27.31
N ALA A 134 -22.88 -11.17 28.23
CA ALA A 134 -23.46 -12.50 28.23
C ALA A 134 -24.58 -12.63 27.18
N GLU A 135 -25.05 -13.84 26.95
CA GLU A 135 -26.12 -14.15 25.98
C GLU A 135 -27.42 -13.34 26.22
N ASP A 136 -27.72 -13.00 27.47
CA ASP A 136 -28.88 -12.18 27.85
C ASP A 136 -28.68 -10.66 27.64
N GLY A 137 -27.53 -10.24 27.10
CA GLY A 137 -27.15 -8.85 26.88
C GLY A 137 -26.57 -8.15 28.11
N THR A 138 -26.42 -8.84 29.24
CA THR A 138 -25.85 -8.23 30.46
C THR A 138 -24.34 -8.07 30.31
N ALA A 139 -23.84 -6.86 30.56
CA ALA A 139 -22.40 -6.61 30.59
C ALA A 139 -21.70 -7.40 31.71
N VAL A 140 -20.65 -8.14 31.34
CA VAL A 140 -19.81 -8.94 32.24
C VAL A 140 -18.52 -8.21 32.56
N THR A 141 -17.86 -7.64 31.55
CA THR A 141 -16.60 -6.90 31.70
C THR A 141 -16.52 -5.79 30.67
N VAL A 142 -16.02 -4.63 31.08
CA VAL A 142 -15.65 -3.54 30.17
C VAL A 142 -14.13 -3.39 30.18
N SER A 143 -13.52 -3.46 28.99
CA SER A 143 -12.09 -3.27 28.74
C SER A 143 -11.88 -1.90 28.11
N THR A 144 -10.86 -1.16 28.55
CA THR A 144 -10.43 0.08 27.89
C THR A 144 -8.95 0.01 27.60
N ALA A 145 -8.57 0.14 26.33
CA ALA A 145 -7.19 0.13 25.87
C ALA A 145 -6.80 1.48 25.27
N GLN A 146 -5.57 1.93 25.50
CA GLN A 146 -4.97 3.07 24.79
C GLN A 146 -3.80 2.62 23.94
N MET A 147 -3.79 3.08 22.68
CA MET A 147 -2.78 2.72 21.69
C MET A 147 -2.25 3.95 20.98
N LEU A 148 -0.94 4.00 20.76
CA LEU A 148 -0.26 5.03 19.99
C LEU A 148 0.43 4.41 18.77
N SER A 149 0.20 4.98 17.60
CA SER A 149 1.00 4.71 16.42
C SER A 149 1.65 5.97 15.88
N THR A 150 2.93 5.90 15.54
CA THR A 150 3.68 6.94 14.82
C THR A 150 3.85 6.61 13.34
N HIS A 151 3.23 5.53 12.87
CA HIS A 151 3.30 5.08 11.47
C HIS A 151 2.05 5.55 10.74
N PRO A 152 2.09 6.68 10.00
CA PRO A 152 0.95 7.10 9.21
C PRO A 152 0.68 6.08 8.10
N VAL A 153 -0.58 5.74 7.93
CA VAL A 153 -1.10 5.07 6.73
C VAL A 153 -1.49 6.18 5.77
N PRO A 154 -1.19 6.08 4.46
CA PRO A 154 -1.75 6.99 3.48
C PRO A 154 -3.28 7.08 3.69
N GLY A 155 -3.79 8.28 4.02
CA GLY A 155 -5.16 8.42 4.55
C GLY A 155 -6.28 7.99 3.58
N PRO A 156 -7.55 7.94 4.03
CA PRO A 156 -8.68 7.41 3.24
C PRO A 156 -8.97 8.15 1.91
N ALA A 157 -8.44 9.37 1.71
CA ALA A 157 -8.44 10.02 0.40
C ALA A 157 -7.48 9.34 -0.61
N ALA A 158 -6.37 8.79 -0.12
CA ALA A 158 -5.42 8.00 -0.89
C ALA A 158 -5.89 6.54 -1.06
N VAL A 159 -6.50 5.93 -0.05
CA VAL A 159 -6.98 4.53 -0.12
C VAL A 159 -8.10 4.38 -1.16
N GLY A 160 -9.03 5.32 -1.26
CA GLY A 160 -10.00 5.31 -2.36
C GLY A 160 -9.38 5.60 -3.73
N THR A 161 -8.33 6.42 -3.80
CA THR A 161 -7.74 6.84 -5.08
C THR A 161 -6.77 5.81 -5.64
N GLU A 162 -5.92 5.19 -4.81
CA GLU A 162 -5.03 4.11 -5.20
C GLU A 162 -5.81 2.84 -5.54
N GLU A 163 -6.85 2.49 -4.77
CA GLU A 163 -7.70 1.33 -5.09
C GLU A 163 -8.50 1.56 -6.38
N ARG A 164 -9.07 2.77 -6.58
CA ARG A 164 -9.70 3.13 -7.86
C ARG A 164 -8.69 3.13 -9.01
N ALA A 165 -7.49 3.66 -8.80
CA ALA A 165 -6.44 3.69 -9.81
C ALA A 165 -5.98 2.27 -10.17
N TYR A 166 -5.85 1.39 -9.17
CA TYR A 166 -5.51 -0.01 -9.38
C TYR A 166 -6.64 -0.75 -10.10
N GLY A 167 -7.90 -0.54 -9.70
CA GLY A 167 -9.06 -1.10 -10.40
C GLY A 167 -9.13 -0.67 -11.86
N ALA A 168 -8.95 0.63 -12.13
CA ALA A 168 -8.88 1.16 -13.49
C ALA A 168 -7.70 0.56 -14.27
N LEU A 169 -6.53 0.43 -13.64
CA LEU A 169 -5.35 -0.18 -14.27
C LEU A 169 -5.59 -1.66 -14.59
N ALA A 170 -6.22 -2.40 -13.68
CA ALA A 170 -6.54 -3.82 -13.87
C ALA A 170 -7.54 -4.01 -15.03
N GLU A 171 -8.56 -3.16 -15.11
CA GLU A 171 -9.51 -3.14 -16.23
C GLU A 171 -8.81 -2.80 -17.54
N PHE A 172 -7.96 -1.77 -17.54
CA PHE A 172 -7.17 -1.38 -18.70
C PHE A 172 -6.24 -2.50 -19.20
N ILE A 173 -5.53 -3.18 -18.30
CA ILE A 173 -4.67 -4.33 -18.62
C ILE A 173 -5.50 -5.54 -19.11
N GLY A 174 -6.70 -5.71 -18.56
CA GLY A 174 -7.64 -6.76 -18.92
C GLY A 174 -8.22 -6.61 -20.33
N GLY A 175 -8.50 -5.37 -20.74
CA GLY A 175 -9.23 -5.02 -21.96
C GLY A 175 -8.60 -5.49 -23.28
N ASP A 176 -9.43 -5.61 -24.31
CA ASP A 176 -9.06 -6.20 -25.61
C ASP A 176 -8.01 -5.40 -26.38
N SER A 177 -7.93 -4.09 -26.13
CA SER A 177 -6.94 -3.18 -26.73
C SER A 177 -5.56 -3.24 -26.06
N PHE A 178 -5.40 -4.01 -24.97
CA PHE A 178 -4.14 -4.07 -24.21
C PHE A 178 -3.27 -5.27 -24.59
N VAL A 179 -2.17 -4.97 -25.29
CA VAL A 179 -1.26 -5.96 -25.91
C VAL A 179 -0.10 -6.43 -25.04
N CYS A 180 0.20 -5.73 -23.93
CA CYS A 180 1.40 -6.01 -23.15
C CYS A 180 1.27 -7.30 -22.30
N LEU A 181 1.87 -8.38 -22.79
CA LEU A 181 1.90 -9.67 -22.09
C LEU A 181 2.61 -9.60 -20.73
N GLY A 182 3.64 -8.74 -20.60
CA GLY A 182 4.38 -8.56 -19.35
C GLY A 182 3.50 -7.98 -18.24
N ALA A 183 2.75 -6.91 -18.54
CA ALA A 183 1.82 -6.31 -17.59
C ALA A 183 0.64 -7.22 -17.24
N ARG A 184 0.12 -8.03 -18.19
CA ARG A 184 -0.87 -9.08 -17.88
C ARG A 184 -0.32 -10.15 -16.94
N ALA A 185 0.94 -10.54 -17.11
CA ALA A 185 1.61 -11.47 -16.21
C ALA A 185 1.85 -10.87 -14.83
N ALA A 186 2.23 -9.59 -14.76
CA ALA A 186 2.41 -8.84 -13.53
C ALA A 186 1.10 -8.75 -12.72
N LEU A 187 -0.01 -8.40 -13.39
CA LEU A 187 -1.33 -8.33 -12.77
C LEU A 187 -1.76 -9.69 -12.23
N LYS A 188 -1.61 -10.77 -13.03
CA LYS A 188 -1.98 -12.13 -12.61
C LYS A 188 -1.19 -12.61 -11.38
N ARG A 189 0.04 -12.12 -11.20
CA ARG A 189 0.95 -12.54 -10.12
C ARG A 189 0.95 -11.58 -8.93
N ASN A 190 0.13 -10.51 -9.00
CA ASN A 190 0.10 -9.46 -8.00
C ASN A 190 1.49 -8.80 -7.75
N THR A 191 2.24 -8.57 -8.82
CA THR A 191 3.59 -7.95 -8.78
C THR A 191 3.61 -6.51 -9.33
N ILE A 192 2.46 -5.84 -9.30
CA ILE A 192 2.34 -4.42 -9.66
C ILE A 192 2.28 -3.62 -8.36
N SER A 193 3.29 -2.80 -8.11
CA SER A 193 3.28 -1.81 -7.02
C SER A 193 2.76 -0.48 -7.56
N LEU A 194 1.59 -0.05 -7.11
CA LEU A 194 0.97 1.20 -7.56
C LEU A 194 0.98 2.24 -6.44
N ARG A 195 1.28 3.48 -6.81
CA ARG A 195 1.08 4.68 -5.96
C ARG A 195 0.33 5.76 -6.71
N HIS A 196 -0.54 6.48 -6.01
CA HIS A 196 -1.16 7.69 -6.54
C HIS A 196 -0.43 8.92 -6.00
N CYS A 197 0.15 9.71 -6.89
CA CYS A 197 1.14 10.73 -6.55
C CYS A 197 0.57 12.15 -6.55
N GLY A 198 -0.70 12.36 -6.92
CA GLY A 198 -1.33 13.67 -7.04
C GLY A 198 -1.00 14.36 -8.37
N GLU A 199 -0.82 15.67 -8.38
CA GLU A 199 -0.62 16.44 -9.62
C GLU A 199 0.75 16.18 -10.28
N LEU A 200 0.74 15.63 -11.51
CA LEU A 200 1.95 15.34 -12.29
C LEU A 200 2.80 16.61 -12.48
N GLY A 201 4.11 16.48 -12.23
CA GLY A 201 5.06 17.59 -12.31
C GLY A 201 5.11 18.49 -11.08
N SER A 202 4.25 18.29 -10.07
CA SER A 202 4.37 18.97 -8.79
C SER A 202 5.52 18.41 -7.95
N ALA A 203 6.11 19.24 -7.10
CA ALA A 203 7.18 18.82 -6.17
C ALA A 203 6.72 17.72 -5.19
N ASN A 204 5.42 17.68 -4.85
CA ASN A 204 4.87 16.64 -3.99
C ASN A 204 4.75 15.32 -4.72
N ALA A 205 4.24 15.33 -5.95
CA ALA A 205 4.18 14.14 -6.78
C ALA A 205 5.56 13.55 -7.02
N VAL A 206 6.58 14.38 -7.28
CA VAL A 206 7.97 13.93 -7.44
C VAL A 206 8.47 13.18 -6.20
N ARG A 207 8.24 13.72 -4.99
CA ARG A 207 8.61 13.05 -3.74
C ARG A 207 7.88 11.72 -3.56
N ASN A 208 6.58 11.69 -3.85
CA ASN A 208 5.77 10.47 -3.72
C ASN A 208 6.20 9.39 -4.72
N THR A 209 6.50 9.78 -5.97
CA THR A 209 7.03 8.87 -6.99
C THR A 209 8.38 8.29 -6.57
N LEU A 210 9.31 9.14 -6.10
CA LEU A 210 10.64 8.68 -5.66
C LEU A 210 10.54 7.74 -4.45
N ALA A 211 9.77 8.10 -3.42
CA ALA A 211 9.57 7.25 -2.25
C ALA A 211 9.00 5.88 -2.65
N GLY A 212 7.95 5.85 -3.47
CA GLY A 212 7.37 4.59 -3.95
C GLY A 212 8.31 3.76 -4.82
N LEU A 213 9.19 4.39 -5.60
CA LEU A 213 10.22 3.70 -6.39
C LEU A 213 11.31 3.11 -5.50
N HIS A 214 11.75 3.83 -4.47
CA HIS A 214 12.73 3.31 -3.52
C HIS A 214 12.17 2.13 -2.74
N ASP A 215 10.93 2.21 -2.23
CA ASP A 215 10.22 1.08 -1.62
C ASP A 215 10.12 -0.13 -2.59
N PHE A 216 9.79 0.12 -3.85
CA PHE A 216 9.73 -0.92 -4.87
C PHE A 216 11.09 -1.58 -5.09
N LEU A 217 12.17 -0.81 -5.12
CA LEU A 217 13.53 -1.32 -5.31
C LEU A 217 14.01 -2.21 -4.15
N GLU A 218 13.60 -1.92 -2.92
CA GLU A 218 13.91 -2.78 -1.76
C GLU A 218 13.31 -4.19 -1.89
N SER A 219 12.15 -4.29 -2.55
CA SER A 219 11.44 -5.56 -2.77
C SER A 219 11.76 -6.23 -4.12
N LEU A 220 12.49 -5.56 -5.01
CA LEU A 220 12.68 -6.02 -6.37
C LEU A 220 13.76 -7.11 -6.45
N GLU A 221 13.36 -8.31 -6.83
CA GLU A 221 14.28 -9.41 -7.17
C GLU A 221 14.23 -9.72 -8.69
N PRO A 222 15.19 -9.21 -9.48
CA PRO A 222 15.27 -9.52 -10.91
C PRO A 222 15.59 -11.00 -11.14
N GLY A 223 14.79 -11.68 -11.95
CA GLY A 223 15.00 -13.08 -12.29
C GLY A 223 14.29 -13.47 -13.59
N GLU A 224 14.58 -14.67 -14.10
CA GLU A 224 14.08 -15.16 -15.42
C GLU A 224 12.55 -15.19 -15.55
N ARG A 225 11.83 -15.17 -14.43
CA ARG A 225 10.36 -15.17 -14.37
C ARG A 225 9.80 -13.95 -13.64
N SER A 226 10.60 -12.93 -13.36
CA SER A 226 10.13 -11.74 -12.65
C SER A 226 9.39 -10.80 -13.60
N TYR A 227 8.18 -10.39 -13.21
CA TYR A 227 7.31 -9.46 -13.95
C TYR A 227 6.83 -8.34 -13.02
N ALA A 228 7.75 -7.75 -12.27
CA ALA A 228 7.45 -6.63 -11.39
C ALA A 228 7.48 -5.30 -12.15
N SER A 229 6.53 -4.42 -11.83
CA SER A 229 6.47 -3.05 -12.34
C SER A 229 6.02 -2.12 -11.23
N PHE A 230 6.60 -0.92 -11.19
CA PHE A 230 6.07 0.17 -10.38
C PHE A 230 5.22 1.10 -11.24
N VAL A 231 4.08 1.55 -10.73
CA VAL A 231 3.14 2.43 -11.44
C VAL A 231 2.83 3.65 -10.57
N ALA A 232 3.26 4.82 -11.03
CA ALA A 232 2.81 6.09 -10.48
C ALA A 232 1.59 6.58 -11.27
N THR A 233 0.48 6.84 -10.61
CA THR A 233 -0.71 7.47 -11.20
C THR A 233 -0.87 8.90 -10.68
N PHE A 234 -1.54 9.75 -11.45
CA PHE A 234 -1.63 11.18 -11.16
C PHE A 234 -3.05 11.69 -11.35
N ASP A 235 -3.31 12.87 -10.80
CA ASP A 235 -4.56 13.60 -11.00
C ASP A 235 -4.77 13.91 -12.49
N SER A 236 -6.04 14.11 -12.89
CA SER A 236 -6.37 14.45 -14.27
C SER A 236 -5.72 15.78 -14.67
N LEU A 237 -5.08 15.80 -15.84
CA LEU A 237 -4.52 17.01 -16.41
C LEU A 237 -5.61 17.86 -17.07
N PRO A 238 -5.60 19.20 -16.92
CA PRO A 238 -6.51 20.09 -17.64
C PRO A 238 -6.38 19.98 -19.16
N ASP A 239 -5.13 19.85 -19.63
CA ASP A 239 -4.80 19.57 -21.03
C ASP A 239 -4.36 18.12 -21.17
N THR A 240 -5.15 17.34 -21.93
CA THR A 240 -4.90 15.91 -22.14
C THR A 240 -4.07 15.63 -23.40
N SER A 241 -3.64 16.66 -24.14
CA SER A 241 -2.85 16.51 -25.36
C SER A 241 -1.53 15.78 -25.12
N GLU A 242 -1.08 15.03 -26.13
CA GLU A 242 0.18 14.27 -26.04
C GLU A 242 1.39 15.18 -25.78
N ARG A 243 1.37 16.41 -26.29
CA ARG A 243 2.45 17.39 -26.08
C ARG A 243 2.47 17.90 -24.63
N ALA A 244 1.32 18.29 -24.09
CA ALA A 244 1.23 18.75 -22.70
C ALA A 244 1.62 17.66 -21.70
N PHE A 245 1.20 16.41 -21.96
CA PHE A 245 1.63 15.26 -21.17
C PHE A 245 3.14 15.02 -21.26
N GLU A 246 3.72 15.02 -22.46
CA GLU A 246 5.17 14.83 -22.66
C GLU A 246 6.00 15.91 -21.95
N ASP A 247 5.63 17.18 -22.10
CA ASP A 247 6.34 18.30 -21.47
C ASP A 247 6.28 18.21 -19.94
N THR A 248 5.11 17.85 -19.39
CA THR A 248 4.91 17.70 -17.94
C THR A 248 5.62 16.46 -17.40
N MET A 249 5.59 15.35 -18.12
CA MET A 249 6.34 14.12 -17.79
C MET A 249 7.84 14.42 -17.72
N TRP A 250 8.41 15.10 -18.71
CA TRP A 250 9.84 15.38 -18.70
C TRP A 250 10.26 16.35 -17.60
N ARG A 251 9.43 17.36 -17.28
CA ARG A 251 9.67 18.20 -16.09
C ARG A 251 9.65 17.38 -14.79
N HIS A 252 8.70 16.45 -14.67
CA HIS A 252 8.62 15.54 -13.52
C HIS A 252 9.87 14.67 -13.42
N LEU A 253 10.32 14.05 -14.52
CA LEU A 253 11.52 13.22 -14.57
C LEU A 253 12.80 14.02 -14.29
N GLN A 254 12.87 15.28 -14.74
CA GLN A 254 14.00 16.15 -14.43
C GLN A 254 14.08 16.48 -12.93
N ASP A 255 12.96 16.85 -12.27
CA ASP A 255 12.95 17.12 -10.81
C ASP A 255 13.20 15.83 -10.01
N MET A 256 12.71 14.68 -10.49
CA MET A 256 13.08 13.37 -9.90
C MET A 256 14.60 13.16 -9.94
N HIS A 257 15.23 13.34 -11.10
CA HIS A 257 16.68 13.18 -11.27
C HIS A 257 17.47 14.18 -10.42
N ASP A 258 17.10 15.46 -10.43
CA ASP A 258 17.78 16.52 -9.69
C ASP A 258 17.76 16.28 -8.15
N ARG A 259 16.83 15.46 -7.65
CA ARG A 259 16.76 15.02 -6.25
C ARG A 259 17.51 13.71 -6.02
N ASP A 260 17.26 12.71 -6.86
CA ASP A 260 17.85 11.38 -6.72
C ASP A 260 19.38 11.42 -6.87
N SER A 261 19.89 12.25 -7.80
CA SER A 261 21.33 12.35 -8.11
C SER A 261 22.20 12.92 -6.98
N ARG A 262 21.57 13.48 -5.93
CA ARG A 262 22.26 13.97 -4.72
C ARG A 262 22.66 12.83 -3.78
N HIS A 263 22.00 11.69 -3.91
CA HIS A 263 22.17 10.55 -3.01
C HIS A 263 22.58 9.28 -3.74
N HIS A 264 22.21 9.17 -5.02
CA HIS A 264 22.45 7.98 -5.81
C HIS A 264 23.15 8.32 -7.13
N PRO A 265 24.24 7.60 -7.49
CA PRO A 265 24.85 7.76 -8.80
C PRO A 265 23.92 7.24 -9.90
N TRP A 266 24.14 7.70 -11.13
CA TRP A 266 23.50 7.09 -12.29
C TRP A 266 23.93 5.63 -12.44
N SER A 267 23.06 4.78 -12.98
CA SER A 267 23.36 3.37 -13.23
C SER A 267 24.66 3.19 -14.01
N THR A 268 25.54 2.30 -13.54
CA THR A 268 26.83 2.03 -14.19
C THR A 268 26.71 1.27 -15.51
N GLN A 269 25.58 0.62 -15.77
CA GLN A 269 25.35 -0.19 -16.97
C GLN A 269 24.78 0.61 -18.15
N TYR A 270 24.17 1.77 -17.88
CA TYR A 270 23.43 2.57 -18.87
C TYR A 270 23.99 3.99 -18.97
N ALA A 271 23.85 4.60 -20.14
CA ALA A 271 24.34 5.96 -20.38
C ALA A 271 23.36 7.00 -19.80
N PRO A 272 23.85 8.12 -19.23
CA PRO A 272 23.00 9.23 -18.77
C PRO A 272 22.52 10.15 -19.90
N ASP A 273 23.16 10.08 -21.08
CA ASP A 273 22.81 10.89 -22.25
C ASP A 273 21.55 10.35 -22.94
N PRO A 274 20.44 11.11 -22.99
CA PRO A 274 19.18 10.67 -23.61
C PRO A 274 19.25 10.52 -25.14
N SER A 275 20.31 10.97 -25.81
CA SER A 275 20.54 10.70 -27.23
C SER A 275 21.20 9.33 -27.48
N SER A 276 21.78 8.73 -26.43
CA SER A 276 22.51 7.47 -26.51
C SER A 276 21.60 6.28 -26.80
N PRO A 277 22.02 5.30 -27.62
CA PRO A 277 21.32 4.03 -27.78
C PRO A 277 21.37 3.15 -26.51
N ARG A 278 22.20 3.51 -25.52
CA ARG A 278 22.29 2.84 -24.21
C ARG A 278 21.66 3.67 -23.09
N PHE A 279 20.87 4.70 -23.42
CA PHE A 279 20.16 5.47 -22.41
C PHE A 279 19.15 4.58 -21.67
N ALA A 280 19.06 4.75 -20.35
CA ALA A 280 17.93 4.30 -19.54
C ALA A 280 17.84 5.20 -18.31
N PHE A 281 16.64 5.68 -18.00
CA PHE A 281 16.44 6.58 -16.87
C PHE A 281 16.77 5.88 -15.56
N SER A 282 17.64 6.49 -14.76
CA SER A 282 18.14 5.90 -13.51
C SER A 282 17.44 6.51 -12.30
N VAL A 283 17.01 5.66 -11.36
CA VAL A 283 16.55 6.05 -10.03
C VAL A 283 17.17 5.10 -9.01
N GLY A 284 17.78 5.61 -7.94
CA GLY A 284 18.47 4.77 -6.95
C GLY A 284 19.64 3.97 -7.54
N GLY A 285 20.26 4.45 -8.63
CA GLY A 285 21.26 3.71 -9.41
C GLY A 285 20.71 2.58 -10.28
N HIS A 286 19.38 2.42 -10.34
CA HIS A 286 18.72 1.34 -11.08
C HIS A 286 18.12 1.83 -12.40
N PRO A 287 18.37 1.13 -13.53
CA PRO A 287 17.89 1.55 -14.85
C PRO A 287 16.45 1.11 -15.11
N PHE A 288 15.60 2.06 -15.53
CA PHE A 288 14.20 1.85 -15.85
C PHE A 288 13.86 2.20 -17.29
N PHE A 289 13.01 1.38 -17.91
CA PHE A 289 12.24 1.74 -19.10
C PHE A 289 10.88 2.30 -18.65
N ILE A 290 10.59 3.54 -19.01
CA ILE A 290 9.39 4.25 -18.58
C ILE A 290 8.32 4.19 -19.68
N VAL A 291 7.09 3.94 -19.26
CA VAL A 291 5.90 3.92 -20.11
C VAL A 291 4.89 4.93 -19.57
N GLY A 292 4.73 6.02 -20.32
CA GLY A 292 3.67 7.01 -20.12
C GLY A 292 2.35 6.52 -20.68
N LEU A 293 1.29 6.74 -19.90
CA LEU A 293 -0.11 6.48 -20.22
C LEU A 293 -0.93 7.74 -19.90
N HIS A 294 -1.88 8.13 -20.75
CA HIS A 294 -2.76 9.27 -20.47
C HIS A 294 -4.04 9.25 -21.34
N PRO A 295 -5.11 9.99 -20.95
CA PRO A 295 -6.42 9.93 -21.62
C PRO A 295 -6.42 10.40 -23.07
N GLY A 296 -5.54 11.33 -23.42
CA GLY A 296 -5.44 11.88 -24.78
C GLY A 296 -4.43 11.16 -25.68
N ALA A 297 -3.94 9.97 -25.29
CA ALA A 297 -2.99 9.23 -26.10
C ALA A 297 -3.63 8.81 -27.44
N SER A 298 -2.92 9.09 -28.54
CA SER A 298 -3.33 8.66 -29.90
C SER A 298 -3.45 7.13 -29.99
N ARG A 299 -2.59 6.41 -29.24
CA ARG A 299 -2.53 4.95 -29.21
C ARG A 299 -3.49 4.36 -28.17
N PRO A 300 -4.43 3.47 -28.57
CA PRO A 300 -5.30 2.74 -27.64
C PRO A 300 -4.55 2.02 -26.51
N SER A 301 -3.38 1.43 -26.80
CA SER A 301 -2.54 0.75 -25.81
C SER A 301 -1.87 1.68 -24.78
N ARG A 302 -1.98 3.00 -24.96
CA ARG A 302 -1.49 4.05 -24.06
C ARG A 302 -2.60 4.95 -23.51
N ARG A 303 -3.85 4.74 -23.95
CA ARG A 303 -5.00 5.55 -23.58
C ARG A 303 -5.62 5.08 -22.27
N PHE A 304 -4.95 5.43 -21.17
CA PHE A 304 -5.41 5.13 -19.83
C PHE A 304 -6.30 6.27 -19.29
N THR A 305 -7.22 5.95 -18.39
CA THR A 305 -8.26 6.88 -17.90
C THR A 305 -7.70 8.03 -17.07
N MET A 306 -6.45 7.94 -16.64
CA MET A 306 -5.71 8.99 -15.93
C MET A 306 -4.23 8.99 -16.37
N PRO A 307 -3.47 10.06 -16.12
CA PRO A 307 -2.04 10.06 -16.38
C PRO A 307 -1.33 9.04 -15.48
N ALA A 308 -0.40 8.28 -16.05
CA ALA A 308 0.43 7.34 -15.30
C ALA A 308 1.82 7.18 -15.91
N LEU A 309 2.80 6.88 -15.06
CA LEU A 309 4.16 6.50 -15.43
C LEU A 309 4.43 5.09 -14.88
N VAL A 310 4.68 4.15 -15.79
CA VAL A 310 5.02 2.77 -15.46
C VAL A 310 6.53 2.58 -15.59
N PHE A 311 7.18 2.22 -14.50
CA PHE A 311 8.62 1.99 -14.42
C PHE A 311 8.90 0.49 -14.48
N ASN A 312 9.62 0.07 -15.51
CA ASN A 312 9.98 -1.33 -15.70
C ASN A 312 11.49 -1.50 -15.61
N SER A 313 11.96 -2.42 -14.78
CA SER A 313 13.39 -2.64 -14.60
C SER A 313 14.04 -3.21 -15.86
N HIS A 314 15.11 -2.55 -16.33
CA HIS A 314 15.97 -3.10 -17.37
C HIS A 314 16.74 -4.34 -16.91
N LEU A 315 17.11 -4.43 -15.63
CA LEU A 315 17.77 -5.61 -15.07
C LEU A 315 16.85 -6.83 -15.11
N GLN A 316 15.56 -6.64 -14.83
CA GLN A 316 14.54 -7.69 -15.01
C GLN A 316 14.42 -8.12 -16.48
N PHE A 317 14.40 -7.17 -17.41
CA PHE A 317 14.36 -7.50 -18.85
C PHE A 317 15.59 -8.27 -19.31
N ASN A 318 16.77 -7.90 -18.83
CA ASN A 318 18.02 -8.59 -19.11
C ASN A 318 18.01 -10.02 -18.56
N ALA A 319 17.53 -10.20 -17.31
CA ALA A 319 17.44 -11.51 -16.66
C ALA A 319 16.49 -12.47 -17.40
N MET A 320 15.45 -11.99 -18.08
CA MET A 320 14.54 -12.85 -18.87
C MET A 320 15.15 -13.40 -20.17
N GLY A 321 16.27 -12.85 -20.65
CA GLY A 321 17.01 -13.34 -21.81
C GLY A 321 16.14 -13.63 -23.05
N ARG A 322 16.22 -14.86 -23.59
CA ARG A 322 15.49 -15.29 -24.81
C ARG A 322 13.97 -15.17 -24.70
N THR A 323 13.42 -15.24 -23.49
CA THR A 323 11.97 -15.14 -23.23
C THR A 323 11.46 -13.73 -23.51
N PHE A 324 12.24 -12.70 -23.18
CA PHE A 324 11.91 -11.31 -23.48
C PHE A 324 11.80 -11.06 -24.99
N PHE A 325 12.75 -11.58 -25.79
CA PHE A 325 12.70 -11.42 -27.25
C PHE A 325 11.46 -12.06 -27.88
N LYS A 326 11.06 -13.25 -27.42
CA LYS A 326 9.82 -13.91 -27.88
C LYS A 326 8.58 -13.10 -27.49
N MET A 327 8.56 -12.56 -26.28
CA MET A 327 7.47 -11.70 -25.79
C MET A 327 7.38 -10.41 -26.62
N ARG A 328 8.50 -9.73 -26.84
CA ARG A 328 8.59 -8.50 -27.64
C ARG A 328 8.08 -8.71 -29.07
N LYS A 329 8.41 -9.84 -29.70
CA LYS A 329 7.88 -10.18 -31.04
C LYS A 329 6.35 -10.28 -31.01
N ARG A 330 5.78 -11.07 -30.09
CA ARG A 330 4.31 -11.21 -29.96
C ARG A 330 3.60 -9.90 -29.65
N ILE A 331 4.22 -9.03 -28.85
CA ILE A 331 3.68 -7.69 -28.55
C ILE A 331 3.63 -6.85 -29.84
N ARG A 332 4.69 -6.86 -30.66
CA ARG A 332 4.74 -6.13 -31.93
C ARG A 332 3.71 -6.63 -32.94
N ASP A 333 3.56 -7.94 -33.06
CA ASP A 333 2.60 -8.55 -33.98
C ASP A 333 1.17 -8.11 -33.58
N ARG A 334 0.81 -8.18 -32.29
CA ARG A 334 -0.50 -7.73 -31.79
C ARG A 334 -0.72 -6.22 -31.89
N ASP A 335 0.32 -5.41 -31.67
CA ASP A 335 0.23 -3.95 -31.80
C ASP A 335 -0.04 -3.55 -33.25
N HIS A 336 0.59 -4.22 -34.21
CA HIS A 336 0.33 -4.03 -35.64
C HIS A 336 -1.11 -4.40 -36.01
N ASP A 337 -1.61 -5.53 -35.52
CA ASP A 337 -2.97 -6.00 -35.82
C ASP A 337 -4.05 -5.05 -35.26
N LEU A 338 -3.82 -4.44 -34.09
CA LEU A 338 -4.78 -3.52 -33.46
C LEU A 338 -4.68 -2.07 -33.93
N ASN A 339 -3.47 -1.60 -34.26
CA ASN A 339 -3.22 -0.18 -34.56
C ASN A 339 -2.91 0.09 -36.05
N GLY A 340 -2.92 -0.94 -36.90
CA GLY A 340 -2.65 -0.85 -38.33
C GLY A 340 -1.19 -0.52 -38.70
N SER A 341 -0.32 -0.28 -37.71
CA SER A 341 1.11 -0.03 -37.90
C SER A 341 1.89 -0.27 -36.60
N VAL A 342 3.14 -0.72 -36.72
CA VAL A 342 4.07 -0.79 -35.58
C VAL A 342 4.49 0.63 -35.20
N ASN A 343 4.60 0.95 -33.90
CA ASN A 343 5.15 2.22 -33.45
C ASN A 343 6.50 2.54 -34.15
N PRO A 344 6.59 3.60 -34.97
CA PRO A 344 7.83 3.95 -35.67
C PRO A 344 8.98 4.14 -34.70
N SER A 345 8.70 4.61 -33.48
CA SER A 345 9.74 4.77 -32.49
C SER A 345 10.41 3.42 -32.14
N LEU A 346 9.69 2.29 -32.12
CA LEU A 346 10.25 0.96 -31.83
C LEU A 346 11.10 0.35 -32.96
N VAL A 347 11.14 1.00 -34.12
CA VAL A 347 11.74 0.49 -35.37
C VAL A 347 12.78 1.46 -35.94
N THR A 348 12.51 2.76 -35.86
CA THR A 348 13.26 3.83 -36.51
C THR A 348 14.28 4.48 -35.58
N TYR A 349 14.00 4.61 -34.28
CA TYR A 349 14.84 5.36 -33.35
C TYR A 349 15.60 4.44 -32.39
N ARG A 350 16.86 4.81 -32.09
CA ARG A 350 17.75 4.00 -31.24
C ARG A 350 17.69 4.35 -29.75
N SER A 351 17.33 5.59 -29.40
CA SER A 351 17.19 6.00 -28.01
C SER A 351 15.77 5.71 -27.50
N GLU A 352 15.69 5.09 -26.33
CA GLU A 352 14.41 4.78 -25.69
C GLU A 352 13.69 5.99 -25.11
N ALA A 353 14.38 7.13 -24.90
CA ALA A 353 13.75 8.35 -24.41
C ALA A 353 12.57 8.79 -25.30
N ARG A 354 12.68 8.57 -26.61
CA ARG A 354 11.62 8.82 -27.61
C ARG A 354 10.36 7.97 -27.42
N HIS A 355 10.37 6.99 -26.52
CA HIS A 355 9.26 6.06 -26.29
C HIS A 355 8.48 6.34 -25.01
N TYR A 356 9.06 7.14 -24.12
CA TYR A 356 8.54 7.26 -22.75
C TYR A 356 7.13 7.88 -22.75
N SER A 357 6.92 9.00 -23.44
CA SER A 357 5.61 9.68 -23.46
C SER A 357 4.52 8.88 -24.22
N GLY A 358 4.92 7.98 -25.12
CA GLY A 358 4.02 7.27 -26.03
C GLY A 358 3.63 8.08 -27.28
N ARG A 359 3.98 9.36 -27.36
CA ARG A 359 3.76 10.23 -28.51
C ARG A 359 4.63 9.80 -29.70
N MET A 360 4.11 9.97 -30.91
CA MET A 360 4.93 9.85 -32.13
C MET A 360 5.83 11.08 -32.25
N THR A 361 7.14 10.84 -32.32
CA THR A 361 8.16 11.90 -32.41
C THR A 361 8.70 12.03 -33.82
N ASP A 362 8.85 13.28 -34.25
CA ASP A 362 9.48 13.65 -35.52
C ASP A 362 11.00 13.41 -35.47
N SER A 363 11.66 13.42 -36.63
CA SER A 363 13.08 13.11 -36.73
C SER A 363 13.95 14.09 -35.92
N ASP A 364 13.57 15.35 -35.85
CA ASP A 364 14.27 16.46 -35.18
C ASP A 364 13.97 16.56 -33.67
N TRP A 365 13.11 15.69 -33.13
CA TRP A 365 12.79 15.72 -31.69
C TRP A 365 14.04 15.52 -30.81
N GLY A 366 14.23 16.43 -29.86
CA GLY A 366 15.25 16.36 -28.82
C GLY A 366 14.63 16.08 -27.46
N CYS A 367 15.27 15.24 -26.66
CA CYS A 367 14.85 15.01 -25.29
C CYS A 367 15.21 16.25 -24.44
N PRO A 368 14.26 16.86 -23.69
CA PRO A 368 14.54 18.03 -22.86
C PRO A 368 15.26 17.68 -21.54
N PHE A 369 15.43 16.39 -21.24
CA PHE A 369 16.13 15.92 -20.05
C PHE A 369 17.63 16.18 -20.11
N VAL A 370 18.20 16.62 -18.99
CA VAL A 370 19.64 16.82 -18.81
C VAL A 370 20.08 16.12 -17.54
N ALA A 371 20.90 15.08 -17.69
CA ALA A 371 21.49 14.40 -16.54
C ALA A 371 22.50 15.31 -15.82
N ARG A 372 22.36 15.40 -14.50
CA ARG A 372 23.36 16.00 -13.60
C ARG A 372 24.49 15.00 -13.32
N PRO A 373 25.75 15.46 -13.24
CA PRO A 373 26.81 14.64 -12.66
C PRO A 373 26.44 14.32 -11.20
N GLY A 374 26.55 13.06 -10.80
CA GLY A 374 26.37 12.69 -9.40
C GLY A 374 27.44 13.37 -8.55
N GLU A 375 27.09 13.86 -7.36
CA GLU A 375 28.08 14.30 -6.39
C GLU A 375 28.86 13.06 -5.93
N SER A 376 29.98 12.78 -6.60
CA SER A 376 30.99 11.89 -6.07
C SER A 376 31.50 12.56 -4.80
N GLY A 377 31.17 12.00 -3.63
CA GLY A 377 31.70 12.44 -2.36
C GLY A 377 33.21 12.63 -2.51
N SER A 378 33.65 13.87 -2.39
CA SER A 378 35.04 14.23 -2.18
C SER A 378 35.43 13.63 -0.83
N THR A 379 36.06 12.47 -0.86
CA THR A 379 36.87 11.98 0.25
C THR A 379 38.05 12.94 0.38
N GLU A 380 37.98 13.86 1.34
CA GLU A 380 39.17 14.42 1.99
C GLU A 380 39.71 13.44 3.04
#